data_AF-A0A1V2YFA7-F1
#
_entry.id   AF-A0A1V2YFA7-F1
#
_cell.length_a   1.000
_cell.length_b   1.000
_cell.length_c   1.000
_cell.angle_alpha   90.00
_cell.angle_beta   90.00
_cell.angle_gamma   90.00
#
_symmetry.space_group_name_H-M   'P 1'
#
loop_
_entity.id
_entity.type
_entity.pdbx_description
1 polymer ?
#
loop_
_entity_poly.entity_id
_entity_poly.type
_entity_poly.pdbx_seq_one_letter_code
_entity_poly.pdbx_strand_id
1 'polypeptide(L)'
;MKKLFNKFSILGIIVILVILNPWVGNPISKCLVYVNSNKYIAENYDELNLEKKIGFDFKTTQYYVRLTSPTIPDLYFYLTYNMNGTLQRDSYESYILQGRNVLYRLEQVYRQEMDIIVENLTENPLFKDSEVYIFAMLISESQGGIDGTTLELNQQYDINEIGKAGGLIDVMVTFSDYNTSYEQGAMAIQEIKTILDEANLGFRFINFYMVNEDGNFAYQVDFLPYEEIDSPDLAQQIHNLGL
;
A
#
# COMPACT_ATOMS: atom_id res chain seq x y z
N MET A 1 -27.98 -38.50 -34.41
CA MET A 1 -27.22 -37.23 -34.44
C MET A 1 -27.51 -36.30 -33.26
N LYS A 2 -28.76 -35.92 -32.93
CA LYS A 2 -29.08 -35.09 -31.74
C LYS A 2 -28.51 -35.60 -30.40
N LYS A 3 -28.55 -36.92 -30.14
CA LYS A 3 -27.98 -37.52 -28.91
C LYS A 3 -26.44 -37.48 -28.83
N LEU A 4 -25.74 -37.44 -29.97
CA LEU A 4 -24.27 -37.29 -29.99
C LEU A 4 -23.88 -35.83 -29.75
N PHE A 5 -24.57 -34.89 -30.41
CA PHE A 5 -24.35 -33.45 -30.25
C PHE A 5 -24.55 -32.98 -28.79
N ASN A 6 -25.56 -33.53 -28.09
CA ASN A 6 -25.76 -33.27 -26.66
C ASN A 6 -24.62 -33.81 -25.77
N LYS A 7 -24.01 -34.95 -26.11
CA LYS A 7 -22.89 -35.51 -25.34
C LYS A 7 -21.60 -34.71 -25.52
N PHE A 8 -21.30 -34.25 -26.73
CA PHE A 8 -20.17 -33.36 -26.99
C PHE A 8 -20.34 -31.98 -26.33
N SER A 9 -21.58 -31.48 -26.25
CA SER A 9 -21.89 -30.22 -25.55
C SER A 9 -21.73 -30.34 -24.03
N ILE A 10 -22.18 -31.45 -23.43
CA ILE A 10 -22.01 -31.71 -21.98
C ILE A 10 -20.53 -31.91 -21.64
N LEU A 11 -19.79 -32.66 -22.47
CA LEU A 11 -18.35 -32.86 -22.26
C LEU A 11 -17.57 -31.54 -22.39
N GLY A 12 -17.93 -30.69 -23.36
CA GLY A 12 -17.36 -29.35 -23.49
C GLY A 12 -17.60 -28.47 -22.26
N ILE A 13 -18.82 -28.51 -21.69
CA ILE A 13 -19.15 -27.78 -20.45
C ILE A 13 -18.35 -28.33 -19.26
N ILE A 14 -18.19 -29.65 -19.14
CA ILE A 14 -17.38 -30.26 -18.07
C ILE A 14 -15.91 -29.85 -18.22
N VAL A 15 -15.37 -29.88 -19.43
CA VAL A 15 -13.98 -29.47 -19.70
C VAL A 15 -13.78 -27.98 -19.40
N ILE A 16 -14.72 -27.12 -19.79
CA ILE A 16 -14.68 -25.68 -19.44
C ILE A 16 -14.75 -25.49 -17.93
N LEU A 17 -15.63 -26.20 -17.22
CA LEU A 17 -15.72 -26.13 -15.76
C LEU A 17 -14.41 -26.61 -15.10
N VAL A 18 -13.81 -27.69 -15.57
CA VAL A 18 -12.55 -28.22 -15.01
C VAL A 18 -11.36 -27.32 -15.32
N ILE A 19 -11.27 -26.75 -16.53
CA ILE A 19 -10.14 -25.91 -16.96
C ILE A 19 -10.24 -24.49 -16.40
N LEU A 20 -11.44 -23.94 -16.22
CA LEU A 20 -11.62 -22.58 -15.67
C LEU A 20 -11.61 -22.56 -14.13
N ASN A 21 -11.89 -23.68 -13.45
CA ASN A 21 -11.89 -23.77 -11.99
C ASN A 21 -10.65 -23.17 -11.29
N PRO A 22 -9.41 -23.35 -11.78
CA PRO A 22 -8.23 -22.73 -11.18
C PRO A 22 -8.21 -21.20 -11.27
N TRP A 23 -8.99 -20.60 -12.18
CA TRP A 23 -9.01 -19.17 -12.48
C TRP A 23 -10.20 -18.44 -11.86
N VAL A 24 -11.37 -19.06 -11.83
CA VAL A 24 -12.62 -18.46 -11.30
C VAL A 24 -13.13 -19.10 -10.02
N GLY A 25 -12.48 -20.17 -9.57
CA GLY A 25 -12.89 -20.97 -8.41
C GLY A 25 -13.99 -21.97 -8.75
N ASN A 26 -14.04 -23.07 -7.99
CA ASN A 26 -15.09 -24.09 -8.12
C ASN A 26 -16.42 -23.63 -7.46
N PRO A 27 -17.55 -23.59 -8.18
CA PRO A 27 -18.86 -23.22 -7.63
C PRO A 27 -19.29 -24.01 -6.39
N ILE A 28 -18.91 -25.28 -6.27
CA ILE A 28 -19.22 -26.13 -5.10
C ILE A 28 -18.48 -25.57 -3.88
N SER A 29 -17.19 -25.30 -4.01
CA SER A 29 -16.37 -24.67 -2.97
C SER A 29 -16.93 -23.31 -2.57
N LYS A 30 -17.36 -22.49 -3.54
CA LYS A 30 -18.01 -21.21 -3.26
C LYS A 30 -19.29 -21.35 -2.44
N CYS A 31 -20.10 -22.38 -2.70
CA CYS A 31 -21.30 -22.69 -1.92
C CYS A 31 -20.94 -23.09 -0.48
N LEU A 32 -19.94 -23.94 -0.28
CA LEU A 32 -19.44 -24.31 1.05
C LEU A 32 -18.96 -23.08 1.83
N VAL A 33 -18.17 -22.21 1.19
CA VAL A 33 -17.73 -20.94 1.78
C VAL A 33 -18.91 -20.04 2.12
N TYR A 34 -19.94 -19.95 1.26
CA TYR A 34 -21.13 -19.15 1.53
C TYR A 34 -21.86 -19.60 2.80
N VAL A 35 -22.09 -20.91 2.96
CA VAL A 35 -22.77 -21.47 4.13
C VAL A 35 -21.92 -21.30 5.39
N ASN A 36 -20.64 -21.69 5.32
CA ASN A 36 -19.75 -21.66 6.48
C ASN A 36 -19.45 -20.22 6.94
N SER A 37 -19.33 -19.27 6.01
CA SER A 37 -19.19 -17.85 6.36
C SER A 37 -20.44 -17.28 7.01
N ASN A 38 -21.66 -17.61 6.53
CA ASN A 38 -22.88 -17.16 7.20
C ASN A 38 -22.94 -17.61 8.65
N LYS A 39 -22.64 -18.89 8.89
CA LYS A 39 -22.61 -19.45 10.24
C LYS A 39 -21.59 -18.71 11.11
N TYR A 40 -20.36 -18.58 10.63
CA TYR A 40 -19.28 -17.94 11.38
C TYR A 40 -19.57 -16.46 11.69
N ILE A 41 -20.10 -15.71 10.72
CA ILE A 41 -20.46 -14.30 10.89
C ILE A 41 -21.58 -14.15 11.94
N ALA A 42 -22.63 -14.97 11.87
CA ALA A 42 -23.72 -14.94 12.85
C ALA A 42 -23.25 -15.32 14.28
N GLU A 43 -22.20 -16.14 14.41
CA GLU A 43 -21.65 -16.53 15.71
C GLU A 43 -20.71 -15.48 16.31
N ASN A 44 -20.00 -14.69 15.49
CA ASN A 44 -18.90 -13.83 15.95
C ASN A 44 -19.13 -12.32 15.72
N TYR A 45 -19.97 -11.96 14.75
CA TYR A 45 -20.10 -10.59 14.23
C TYR A 45 -21.55 -10.16 13.94
N ASP A 46 -22.54 -10.83 14.53
CA ASP A 46 -23.97 -10.56 14.29
C ASP A 46 -24.34 -9.10 14.58
N GLU A 47 -23.76 -8.55 15.65
CA GLU A 47 -24.02 -7.17 16.11
C GLU A 47 -23.47 -6.11 15.13
N LEU A 48 -22.52 -6.46 14.27
CA LEU A 48 -21.84 -5.51 13.38
C LEU A 48 -22.63 -5.19 12.09
N ASN A 49 -23.72 -5.92 11.82
CA ASN A 49 -24.60 -5.69 10.66
C ASN A 49 -23.83 -5.57 9.32
N LEU A 50 -22.93 -6.52 9.06
CA LEU A 50 -21.99 -6.47 7.93
C LEU A 50 -22.59 -7.03 6.64
N GLU A 51 -22.28 -6.36 5.53
CA GLU A 51 -22.47 -6.92 4.19
C GLU A 51 -21.28 -7.80 3.80
N LYS A 52 -21.55 -8.87 3.04
CA LYS A 52 -20.50 -9.79 2.59
C LYS A 52 -20.39 -9.90 1.08
N LYS A 53 -19.15 -9.96 0.59
CA LYS A 53 -18.82 -10.25 -0.82
C LYS A 53 -17.81 -11.38 -0.90
N ILE A 54 -18.17 -12.45 -1.61
CA ILE A 54 -17.31 -13.62 -1.80
C ILE A 54 -16.55 -13.50 -3.12
N GLY A 55 -15.22 -13.55 -3.04
CA GLY A 55 -14.33 -13.62 -4.19
C GLY A 55 -13.40 -14.81 -4.12
N PHE A 56 -12.74 -15.08 -5.25
CA PHE A 56 -11.73 -16.12 -5.38
C PHE A 56 -10.41 -15.47 -5.75
N ASP A 57 -9.34 -15.85 -5.07
CA ASP A 57 -7.97 -15.47 -5.41
C ASP A 57 -7.26 -16.65 -6.04
N PHE A 58 -7.00 -16.55 -7.35
CA PHE A 58 -6.33 -17.59 -8.12
C PHE A 58 -4.85 -17.74 -7.75
N LYS A 59 -4.21 -16.69 -7.21
CA LYS A 59 -2.78 -16.73 -6.83
C LYS A 59 -2.56 -17.61 -5.62
N THR A 60 -3.46 -17.51 -4.65
CA THR A 60 -3.42 -18.29 -3.41
C THR A 60 -4.31 -19.52 -3.46
N THR A 61 -5.13 -19.68 -4.50
CA THR A 61 -6.15 -20.73 -4.66
C THR A 61 -7.13 -20.80 -3.49
N GLN A 62 -7.49 -19.63 -2.95
CA GLN A 62 -8.36 -19.48 -1.78
C GLN A 62 -9.57 -18.61 -2.10
N TYR A 63 -10.64 -18.82 -1.33
CA TYR A 63 -11.76 -17.90 -1.31
C TYR A 63 -11.55 -16.86 -0.23
N TYR A 64 -11.94 -15.63 -0.51
CA TYR A 64 -12.05 -14.59 0.50
C TYR A 64 -13.49 -14.13 0.60
N VAL A 65 -13.91 -13.81 1.82
CA VAL A 65 -15.17 -13.15 2.12
C VAL A 65 -14.80 -11.78 2.68
N ARG A 66 -15.00 -10.75 1.86
CA ARG A 66 -14.87 -9.37 2.32
C ARG A 66 -16.13 -9.01 3.09
N LEU A 67 -15.96 -8.53 4.31
CA LEU A 67 -17.02 -8.02 5.16
C LEU A 67 -16.89 -6.50 5.23
N THR A 68 -17.99 -5.79 5.08
CA THR A 68 -18.04 -4.32 5.02
C THR A 68 -19.26 -3.80 5.77
N SER A 69 -19.11 -2.73 6.52
CA SER A 69 -20.27 -1.99 7.03
C SER A 69 -20.90 -1.13 5.93
N PRO A 70 -22.24 -1.06 5.85
CA PRO A 70 -22.93 -0.15 4.94
C PRO A 70 -22.86 1.32 5.39
N THR A 71 -22.47 1.59 6.64
CA THR A 71 -22.50 2.93 7.25
C THR A 71 -21.13 3.46 7.67
N ILE A 72 -20.17 2.57 7.93
CA ILE A 72 -18.81 2.92 8.37
C ILE A 72 -17.84 2.47 7.27
N PRO A 73 -17.36 3.38 6.39
CA PRO A 73 -16.51 3.01 5.26
C PRO A 73 -15.24 2.25 5.66
N ASP A 74 -14.64 2.62 6.79
CA ASP A 74 -13.43 1.99 7.29
C ASP A 74 -13.70 0.62 7.92
N LEU A 75 -14.92 0.29 8.33
CA LEU A 75 -15.24 -0.99 8.94
C LEU A 75 -15.32 -2.09 7.86
N TYR A 76 -14.16 -2.60 7.48
CA TYR A 76 -14.03 -3.74 6.59
C TYR A 76 -12.86 -4.65 6.98
N PHE A 77 -13.06 -5.94 6.77
CA PHE A 77 -12.05 -6.97 6.99
C PHE A 77 -12.38 -8.22 6.15
N TYR A 78 -11.55 -9.24 6.24
CA TYR A 78 -11.61 -10.41 5.38
C TYR A 78 -11.59 -11.71 6.19
N LEU A 79 -12.40 -12.65 5.76
CA LEU A 79 -12.27 -14.05 6.12
C LEU A 79 -11.71 -14.82 4.93
N THR A 80 -10.69 -15.64 5.16
CA THR A 80 -10.08 -16.47 4.11
C THR A 80 -10.44 -17.93 4.32
N TYR A 81 -10.87 -18.59 3.25
CA TYR A 81 -11.30 -19.98 3.26
C TYR A 81 -10.53 -20.78 2.21
N ASN A 82 -10.21 -22.02 2.54
CA ASN A 82 -9.67 -22.95 1.55
C ASN A 82 -10.79 -23.50 0.63
N MET A 83 -10.41 -24.30 -0.36
CA MET A 83 -11.33 -24.91 -1.34
C MET A 83 -12.38 -25.86 -0.72
N ASN A 84 -12.16 -26.34 0.50
CA ASN A 84 -13.11 -27.19 1.22
C ASN A 84 -14.11 -26.38 2.06
N GLY A 85 -14.03 -25.05 2.00
CA GLY A 85 -14.86 -24.15 2.80
C GLY A 85 -14.45 -24.08 4.27
N THR A 86 -13.23 -24.51 4.63
CA THR A 86 -12.70 -24.35 5.99
C THR A 86 -12.10 -22.97 6.16
N LEU A 87 -12.48 -22.26 7.23
CA LEU A 87 -11.87 -20.98 7.58
C LEU A 87 -10.37 -21.19 7.86
N GLN A 88 -9.54 -20.32 7.29
CA GLN A 88 -8.08 -20.35 7.44
C GLN A 88 -7.59 -19.10 8.16
N ARG A 89 -8.23 -17.96 7.93
CA ARG A 89 -7.84 -16.68 8.52
C ARG A 89 -9.06 -15.82 8.75
N ASP A 90 -9.09 -15.18 9.91
CA ASP A 90 -9.91 -14.01 10.19
C ASP A 90 -8.97 -12.80 10.32
N SER A 91 -9.25 -11.73 9.58
CA SER A 91 -8.43 -10.52 9.60
C SER A 91 -8.97 -9.43 10.52
N TYR A 92 -10.05 -9.65 11.28
CA TYR A 92 -10.68 -8.66 12.16
C TYR A 92 -9.67 -8.00 13.10
N GLU A 93 -8.89 -8.80 13.83
CA GLU A 93 -7.82 -8.29 14.72
C GLU A 93 -6.90 -7.31 13.99
N SER A 94 -6.34 -7.76 12.86
CA SER A 94 -5.34 -6.97 12.13
C SER A 94 -5.91 -5.76 11.39
N TYR A 95 -7.18 -5.80 10.97
CA TYR A 95 -7.80 -4.72 10.22
C TYR A 95 -8.47 -3.72 11.15
N ILE A 96 -9.22 -4.20 12.14
CA ILE A 96 -10.06 -3.36 13.00
C ILE A 96 -9.31 -2.99 14.28
N LEU A 97 -8.83 -3.98 15.05
CA LEU A 97 -8.21 -3.69 16.35
C LEU A 97 -6.81 -3.08 16.21
N GLN A 98 -6.09 -3.44 15.16
CA GLN A 98 -4.78 -2.85 14.82
C GLN A 98 -4.87 -1.68 13.82
N GLY A 99 -6.09 -1.21 13.51
CA GLY A 99 -6.33 -0.01 12.68
C GLY A 99 -5.77 -0.02 11.25
N ARG A 100 -5.42 -1.18 10.69
CA ARG A 100 -4.84 -1.28 9.34
C ARG A 100 -5.81 -0.80 8.25
N ASN A 101 -7.11 -0.98 8.45
CA ASN A 101 -8.14 -0.47 7.55
C ASN A 101 -8.10 1.07 7.41
N VAL A 102 -7.95 1.78 8.53
CA VAL A 102 -7.84 3.24 8.60
C VAL A 102 -6.49 3.67 8.03
N LEU A 103 -5.41 3.00 8.43
CA LEU A 103 -4.08 3.29 7.88
C LEU A 103 -4.04 3.14 6.36
N TYR A 104 -4.69 2.12 5.79
CA TYR A 104 -4.79 1.99 4.34
C TYR A 104 -5.56 3.15 3.69
N ARG A 105 -6.67 3.61 4.28
CA ARG A 105 -7.36 4.80 3.77
C ARG A 105 -6.44 6.02 3.82
N LEU A 106 -5.77 6.25 4.94
CA LEU A 106 -4.84 7.37 5.11
C LEU A 106 -3.68 7.29 4.12
N GLU A 107 -3.13 6.09 3.87
CA GLU A 107 -2.07 5.89 2.88
C GLU A 107 -2.54 6.26 1.47
N GLN A 108 -3.78 5.91 1.09
CA GLN A 108 -4.32 6.30 -0.21
C GLN A 108 -4.43 7.82 -0.34
N VAL A 109 -4.89 8.51 0.70
CA VAL A 109 -4.97 9.98 0.69
C VAL A 109 -3.57 10.59 0.64
N TYR A 110 -2.64 10.11 1.48
CA TYR A 110 -1.26 10.60 1.52
C TYR A 110 -0.57 10.49 0.15
N ARG A 111 -0.74 9.36 -0.54
CA ARG A 111 -0.21 9.14 -1.88
C ARG A 111 -0.82 10.07 -2.92
N GLN A 112 -2.14 10.30 -2.85
CA GLN A 112 -2.82 11.20 -3.79
C GLN A 112 -2.31 12.64 -3.65
N GLU A 113 -2.08 13.11 -2.42
CA GLU A 113 -1.46 14.42 -2.19
C GLU A 113 -0.02 14.46 -2.74
N MET A 114 0.76 13.39 -2.53
CA MET A 114 2.11 13.30 -3.07
C MET A 114 2.13 13.32 -4.62
N ASP A 115 1.24 12.60 -5.29
CA ASP A 115 1.18 12.53 -6.76
C ASP A 115 1.02 13.94 -7.36
N ILE A 116 0.19 14.79 -6.74
CA ILE A 116 -0.01 16.20 -7.16
C ILE A 116 1.29 17.01 -6.99
N ILE A 117 2.07 16.75 -5.93
CA ILE A 117 3.33 17.45 -5.69
C ILE A 117 4.40 16.98 -6.69
N VAL A 118 4.47 15.68 -7.00
CA VAL A 118 5.40 15.11 -7.98
C VAL A 118 5.19 15.69 -9.37
N GLU A 119 3.95 15.91 -9.78
CA GLU A 119 3.64 16.58 -11.06
C GLU A 119 4.22 18.01 -11.15
N ASN A 120 4.43 18.68 -10.01
CA ASN A 120 5.01 20.03 -9.94
C ASN A 120 6.53 20.03 -9.73
N LEU A 121 7.09 18.96 -9.16
CA LEU A 121 8.53 18.81 -8.88
C LEU A 121 9.39 18.86 -10.15
N THR A 122 8.87 18.37 -11.28
CA THR A 122 9.60 18.36 -12.55
C THR A 122 9.82 19.75 -13.15
N GLU A 123 9.12 20.77 -12.67
CA GLU A 123 9.33 22.17 -13.08
C GLU A 123 10.32 22.91 -12.17
N ASN A 124 10.74 22.28 -11.06
CA ASN A 124 11.72 22.87 -10.15
C ASN A 124 13.08 23.06 -10.86
N PRO A 125 13.71 24.26 -10.78
CA PRO A 125 14.99 24.52 -11.45
C PRO A 125 16.11 23.53 -11.12
N LEU A 126 16.13 22.95 -9.92
CA LEU A 126 17.12 21.96 -9.51
C LEU A 126 16.92 20.60 -10.22
N PHE A 127 15.68 20.24 -10.52
CA PHE A 127 15.29 18.92 -11.03
C PHE A 127 14.89 18.91 -12.50
N LYS A 128 14.70 20.08 -13.13
CA LYS A 128 14.08 20.27 -14.44
C LYS A 128 14.63 19.40 -15.58
N ASP A 129 15.92 19.10 -15.55
CA ASP A 129 16.59 18.27 -16.56
C ASP A 129 17.02 16.90 -16.02
N SER A 130 16.72 16.61 -14.75
CA SER A 130 17.14 15.40 -14.05
C SER A 130 16.07 14.31 -14.13
N GLU A 131 16.48 13.05 -14.03
CA GLU A 131 15.55 11.95 -13.82
C GLU A 131 15.27 11.82 -12.32
N VAL A 132 14.01 12.01 -11.93
CA VAL A 132 13.59 11.94 -10.53
C VAL A 132 12.45 10.94 -10.38
N TYR A 133 12.60 9.99 -9.49
CA TYR A 133 11.54 9.11 -9.04
C TYR A 133 11.25 9.37 -7.57
N ILE A 134 10.02 9.74 -7.25
CA ILE A 134 9.58 9.93 -5.87
C ILE A 134 8.38 9.05 -5.58
N PHE A 135 8.40 8.45 -4.40
CA PHE A 135 7.32 7.64 -3.88
C PHE A 135 7.11 7.97 -2.41
N ALA A 136 5.85 8.00 -1.98
CA ALA A 136 5.51 8.21 -0.58
C ALA A 136 4.72 7.02 -0.03
N MET A 137 4.96 6.72 1.25
CA MET A 137 4.19 5.71 1.98
C MET A 137 4.07 6.09 3.45
N LEU A 138 3.10 5.48 4.13
CA LEU A 138 3.02 5.53 5.58
C LEU A 138 3.65 4.26 6.16
N ILE A 139 4.58 4.43 7.09
CA ILE A 139 5.22 3.33 7.81
C ILE A 139 4.54 3.08 9.16
N SER A 140 4.57 1.83 9.60
CA SER A 140 3.98 1.40 10.87
C SER A 140 4.87 1.69 12.07
N GLU A 141 4.30 1.62 13.28
CA GLU A 141 5.01 1.78 14.55
C GLU A 141 6.31 0.95 14.66
N SER A 142 6.33 -0.28 14.14
CA SER A 142 7.53 -1.14 14.16
C SER A 142 8.73 -0.54 13.41
N GLN A 143 8.51 0.44 12.56
CA GLN A 143 9.52 1.20 11.81
C GLN A 143 9.64 2.65 12.34
N GLY A 144 9.08 2.93 13.52
CA GLY A 144 9.03 4.25 14.12
C GLY A 144 7.92 5.16 13.57
N GLY A 145 6.93 4.60 12.87
CA GLY A 145 5.81 5.32 12.28
C GLY A 145 4.53 5.27 13.11
N ILE A 146 3.39 5.14 12.42
CA ILE A 146 2.05 5.27 13.02
C ILE A 146 1.66 3.99 13.76
N ASP A 147 1.22 4.14 15.02
CA ASP A 147 0.52 3.09 15.77
C ASP A 147 -0.96 3.07 15.35
N GLY A 148 -1.32 2.04 14.56
CA GLY A 148 -2.69 1.87 14.07
C GLY A 148 -3.73 1.67 15.18
N THR A 149 -3.34 1.21 16.37
CA THR A 149 -4.29 1.02 17.50
C THR A 149 -4.80 2.35 18.05
N THR A 150 -4.12 3.46 17.73
CA THR A 150 -4.54 4.82 18.10
C THR A 150 -5.52 5.44 17.09
N LEU A 151 -5.79 4.76 15.96
CA LEU A 151 -6.66 5.26 14.91
C LEU A 151 -8.12 4.83 15.14
N GLU A 152 -9.05 5.76 14.96
CA GLU A 152 -10.48 5.55 15.08
C GLU A 152 -11.12 5.39 13.69
N LEU A 153 -12.11 4.50 13.61
CA LEU A 153 -12.88 4.29 12.39
C LEU A 153 -13.62 5.55 11.97
N ASN A 154 -13.59 5.88 10.68
CA ASN A 154 -14.31 7.01 10.08
C ASN A 154 -13.90 8.39 10.62
N GLN A 155 -12.86 8.47 11.45
CA GLN A 155 -12.29 9.74 11.87
C GLN A 155 -11.59 10.43 10.69
N GLN A 156 -11.79 11.74 10.58
CA GLN A 156 -11.02 12.58 9.67
C GLN A 156 -9.72 12.98 10.37
N TYR A 157 -8.60 12.79 9.67
CA TYR A 157 -7.27 13.11 10.15
C TYR A 157 -6.69 14.23 9.32
N ASP A 158 -5.89 15.08 9.94
CA ASP A 158 -5.02 16.00 9.22
C ASP A 158 -3.89 15.20 8.59
N ILE A 159 -3.85 15.18 7.25
CA ILE A 159 -2.89 14.38 6.51
C ILE A 159 -1.45 14.86 6.71
N ASN A 160 -1.26 16.15 7.00
CA ASN A 160 0.04 16.71 7.35
C ASN A 160 0.58 16.09 8.64
N GLU A 161 -0.26 16.04 9.67
CA GLU A 161 0.11 15.47 10.97
C GLU A 161 0.32 13.95 10.88
N ILE A 162 -0.48 13.25 10.09
CA ILE A 162 -0.27 11.83 9.76
C ILE A 162 1.09 11.62 9.08
N GLY A 163 1.43 12.49 8.12
CA GLY A 163 2.73 12.51 7.46
C GLY A 163 3.90 12.74 8.43
N LYS A 164 3.80 13.70 9.35
CA LYS A 164 4.82 13.89 10.41
C LYS A 164 4.94 12.69 11.34
N ALA A 165 3.82 12.00 11.60
CA ALA A 165 3.79 10.84 12.47
C ALA A 165 4.45 9.60 11.86
N GLY A 166 4.39 9.39 10.54
CA GLY A 166 4.97 8.21 9.92
C GLY A 166 5.03 8.21 8.39
N GLY A 167 5.08 9.37 7.76
CA GLY A 167 5.37 9.49 6.33
C GLY A 167 6.83 9.17 6.04
N LEU A 168 7.05 8.29 5.06
CA LEU A 168 8.35 8.00 4.48
C LEU A 168 8.32 8.42 3.01
N ILE A 169 9.28 9.25 2.63
CA ILE A 169 9.48 9.68 1.24
C ILE A 169 10.70 8.93 0.69
N ASP A 170 10.51 8.15 -0.37
CA ASP A 170 11.59 7.51 -1.12
C ASP A 170 11.89 8.34 -2.37
N VAL A 171 13.14 8.77 -2.51
CA VAL A 171 13.57 9.62 -3.62
C VAL A 171 14.78 9.01 -4.29
N MET A 172 14.71 8.79 -5.59
CA MET A 172 15.85 8.44 -6.43
C MET A 172 16.10 9.54 -7.46
N VAL A 173 17.33 10.02 -7.55
CA VAL A 173 17.72 11.11 -8.45
C VAL A 173 18.92 10.72 -9.31
N THR A 174 18.81 10.96 -10.60
CA THR A 174 19.92 11.02 -11.55
C THR A 174 20.01 12.44 -12.09
N PHE A 175 21.01 13.21 -11.66
CA PHE A 175 21.23 14.56 -12.18
C PHE A 175 21.74 14.53 -13.62
N SER A 176 21.32 15.50 -14.44
CA SER A 176 21.67 15.57 -15.87
C SER A 176 23.16 15.82 -16.15
N ASP A 177 23.86 16.48 -15.21
CA ASP A 177 25.30 16.68 -15.23
C ASP A 177 26.07 15.56 -14.51
N TYR A 178 25.35 14.56 -13.99
CA TYR A 178 25.86 13.46 -13.17
C TYR A 178 26.68 13.91 -11.97
N ASN A 179 26.41 15.10 -11.43
CA ASN A 179 27.02 15.54 -10.19
C ASN A 179 26.48 14.70 -9.02
N THR A 180 27.30 13.76 -8.57
CA THR A 180 27.00 12.86 -7.44
C THR A 180 27.71 13.31 -6.17
N SER A 181 27.99 14.61 -5.99
CA SER A 181 28.56 15.09 -4.73
C SER A 181 27.53 15.01 -3.58
N TYR A 182 28.03 14.93 -2.34
CA TYR A 182 27.17 14.95 -1.16
C TYR A 182 26.52 16.31 -0.93
N GLU A 183 27.16 17.40 -1.36
CA GLU A 183 26.57 18.74 -1.37
C GLU A 183 25.39 18.82 -2.33
N GLN A 184 25.50 18.21 -3.51
CA GLN A 184 24.40 18.13 -4.46
C GLN A 184 23.21 17.33 -3.89
N GLY A 185 23.49 16.20 -3.23
CA GLY A 185 22.46 15.43 -2.54
C GLY A 185 21.81 16.21 -1.39
N ALA A 186 22.60 16.92 -0.58
CA ALA A 186 22.08 17.76 0.50
C ALA A 186 21.14 18.85 -0.03
N MET A 187 21.53 19.55 -1.11
CA MET A 187 20.67 20.53 -1.77
C MET A 187 19.38 19.89 -2.29
N ALA A 188 19.45 18.70 -2.89
CA ALA A 188 18.28 17.98 -3.38
C ALA A 188 17.29 17.65 -2.26
N ILE A 189 17.78 17.09 -1.15
CA ILE A 189 16.96 16.73 0.01
C ILE A 189 16.31 17.98 0.63
N GLN A 190 17.06 19.07 0.77
CA GLN A 190 16.55 20.34 1.31
C GLN A 190 15.49 20.97 0.40
N GLU A 191 15.68 20.91 -0.91
CA GLU A 191 14.70 21.42 -1.88
C GLU A 191 13.41 20.59 -1.84
N ILE A 192 13.51 19.25 -1.77
CA ILE A 192 12.35 18.36 -1.62
C ILE A 192 11.59 18.66 -0.33
N LYS A 193 12.31 18.84 0.80
CA LYS A 193 11.69 19.26 2.06
C LYS A 193 10.95 20.58 1.90
N THR A 194 11.57 21.58 1.27
CA THR A 194 10.95 22.90 1.04
C THR A 194 9.66 22.78 0.25
N ILE A 195 9.66 22.00 -0.83
CA ILE A 195 8.47 21.78 -1.67
C ILE A 195 7.35 21.10 -0.88
N LEU A 196 7.68 20.09 -0.07
CA LEU A 196 6.71 19.39 0.77
C LEU A 196 6.16 20.30 1.88
N ASP A 197 7.01 21.11 2.51
CA ASP A 197 6.63 22.10 3.51
C ASP A 197 5.68 23.16 2.92
N GLU A 198 5.98 23.68 1.73
CA GLU A 198 5.13 24.64 1.01
C GLU A 198 3.78 24.05 0.61
N ALA A 199 3.75 22.76 0.25
CA ALA A 199 2.53 22.01 -0.03
C ALA A 199 1.76 21.60 1.25
N ASN A 200 2.30 21.88 2.44
CA ASN A 200 1.75 21.47 3.73
C ASN A 200 1.56 19.93 3.83
N LEU A 201 2.49 19.16 3.25
CA LEU A 201 2.51 17.70 3.33
C LEU A 201 3.70 17.23 4.18
N GLY A 202 3.41 16.94 5.45
CA GLY A 202 4.42 16.47 6.39
C GLY A 202 4.99 15.10 6.03
N PHE A 203 6.20 14.84 6.48
CA PHE A 203 6.82 13.53 6.46
C PHE A 203 7.72 13.38 7.68
N ARG A 204 8.06 12.14 8.02
CA ARG A 204 8.92 11.83 9.17
C ARG A 204 10.34 11.51 8.74
N PHE A 205 10.48 10.76 7.65
CA PHE A 205 11.75 10.28 7.15
C PHE A 205 11.83 10.43 5.64
N ILE A 206 13.05 10.61 5.13
CA ILE A 206 13.36 10.51 3.72
C ILE A 206 14.44 9.45 3.48
N ASN A 207 14.20 8.59 2.50
CA ASN A 207 15.23 7.79 1.88
C ASN A 207 15.66 8.49 0.60
N PHE A 208 16.97 8.59 0.38
CA PHE A 208 17.53 9.29 -0.76
C PHE A 208 18.57 8.42 -1.47
N TYR A 209 18.38 8.20 -2.76
CA TYR A 209 19.22 7.36 -3.61
C TYR A 209 19.81 8.22 -4.74
N MET A 210 21.13 8.45 -4.70
CA MET A 210 21.84 9.15 -5.77
C MET A 210 22.31 8.15 -6.81
N VAL A 211 22.00 8.37 -8.08
CA VAL A 211 22.37 7.50 -9.19
C VAL A 211 23.43 8.18 -10.08
N ASN A 212 24.45 7.43 -10.48
CA ASN A 212 25.52 7.90 -11.36
C ASN A 212 25.21 7.65 -12.85
N GLU A 213 26.11 8.08 -13.73
CA GLU A 213 25.96 7.94 -15.18
C GLU A 213 25.81 6.49 -15.68
N ASP A 214 26.33 5.53 -14.93
CA ASP A 214 26.24 4.10 -15.25
C ASP A 214 24.90 3.47 -14.79
N GLY A 215 24.03 4.25 -14.13
CA GLY A 215 22.78 3.76 -13.55
C GLY A 215 22.97 3.01 -12.23
N ASN A 216 24.14 3.12 -11.59
CA ASN A 216 24.41 2.54 -10.27
C ASN A 216 24.17 3.56 -9.17
N PHE A 217 23.87 3.11 -7.96
CA PHE A 217 23.86 3.99 -6.80
C PHE A 217 25.27 4.52 -6.54
N ALA A 218 25.43 5.85 -6.58
CA ALA A 218 26.61 6.53 -6.11
C ALA A 218 26.68 6.51 -4.58
N TYR A 219 25.54 6.69 -3.94
CA TYR A 219 25.31 6.47 -2.51
C TYR A 219 23.81 6.41 -2.21
N GLN A 220 23.47 5.90 -1.03
CA GLN A 220 22.11 5.90 -0.50
C GLN A 220 22.08 6.35 0.97
N VAL A 221 21.03 7.03 1.37
CA VAL A 221 20.74 7.37 2.77
C VAL A 221 19.34 6.86 3.08
N ASP A 222 19.24 6.02 4.10
CA ASP A 222 17.97 5.46 4.56
C ASP A 222 17.57 6.10 5.90
N PHE A 223 16.28 6.38 6.05
CA PHE A 223 15.63 6.91 7.24
C PHE A 223 16.23 8.21 7.79
N LEU A 224 16.64 9.14 6.91
CA LEU A 224 17.07 10.48 7.34
C LEU A 224 15.87 11.21 8.00
N PRO A 225 15.94 11.58 9.28
CA PRO A 225 14.83 12.25 9.95
C PRO A 225 14.59 13.65 9.40
N TYR A 226 13.33 14.06 9.32
CA TYR A 226 12.92 15.41 8.90
C TYR A 226 13.73 16.51 9.60
N GLU A 227 13.92 16.38 10.92
CA GLU A 227 14.58 17.39 11.76
C GLU A 227 16.09 17.52 11.50
N GLU A 228 16.71 16.58 10.81
CA GLU A 228 18.14 16.61 10.49
C GLU A 228 18.45 17.30 9.15
N ILE A 229 17.44 17.53 8.31
CA ILE A 229 17.61 18.05 6.94
C ILE A 229 18.13 19.49 6.91
N ASP A 230 17.74 20.33 7.86
CA ASP A 230 18.18 21.72 7.92
C ASP A 230 19.57 21.89 8.59
N SER A 231 20.25 20.78 8.89
CA SER A 231 21.59 20.78 9.49
C SER A 231 22.60 21.45 8.54
N PRO A 232 23.46 22.37 9.03
CA PRO A 232 24.55 22.92 8.22
C PRO A 232 25.58 21.85 7.82
N ASP A 233 25.60 20.72 8.52
CA ASP A 233 26.51 19.60 8.27
C ASP A 233 25.85 18.46 7.46
N LEU A 234 24.68 18.68 6.85
CA LEU A 234 23.91 17.63 6.17
C LEU A 234 24.75 16.87 5.13
N ALA A 235 25.54 17.55 4.30
CA ALA A 235 26.39 16.88 3.30
C ALA A 235 27.40 15.91 3.96
N GLN A 236 27.97 16.29 5.10
CA GLN A 236 28.88 15.42 5.85
C GLN A 236 28.14 14.27 6.53
N GLN A 237 26.91 14.49 6.99
CA GLN A 237 26.04 13.44 7.53
C GLN A 237 25.70 12.41 6.44
N ILE A 238 25.28 12.86 5.26
CA ILE A 238 25.03 12.01 4.09
C ILE A 238 26.29 11.20 3.76
N HIS A 239 27.48 11.83 3.72
CA HIS A 239 28.72 11.09 3.48
C HIS A 239 29.00 10.01 4.53
N ASN A 240 28.70 10.26 5.81
CA ASN A 240 28.93 9.29 6.87
C ASN A 240 27.90 8.14 6.86
N LEU A 241 26.68 8.41 6.37
CA LEU A 241 25.57 7.47 6.29
C LEU A 241 25.55 6.71 4.95
N GLY A 242 26.12 7.31 3.91
CA GLY A 242 26.19 6.80 2.55
C GLY A 242 26.94 5.48 2.49
N LEU A 243 26.24 4.43 2.07
CA LEU A 243 26.80 3.13 1.72
C LEU A 243 27.12 3.05 0.22
#